data_AF-A0A5N5EF53-F1
#
_entry.id   AF-A0A5N5EF53-F1
#
_cell.length_a   1.000
_cell.length_b   1.000
_cell.length_c   1.000
_cell.angle_alpha   90.00
_cell.angle_beta   90.00
_cell.angle_gamma   90.00
#
_symmetry.space_group_name_H-M   'P 1'
#
loop_
_entity.id
_entity.type
_entity.pdbx_description
1 polymer ?
#
loop_
_entity_poly.entity_id
_entity_poly.type
_entity_poly.pdbx_seq_one_letter_code
_entity_poly.pdbx_strand_id
1 'polypeptide(L)'
;MATLVKHVLRRKPALQIDQETGADTNGGELTRSIGLAQLSMFGIGATIGTGIFFVLSQAVPVAGPAVIISFVVAGIVAGLTAICYAELAGAVPASGSSYSYAYATLGELPAMAVGACLLLEYGVSAAAVSVGWSQYLNQL
;
A
#
# COMPACT_ATOMS: atom_id res chain seq x y z
N MET A 1 18.85 -29.09 7.61
CA MET A 1 17.83 -28.27 8.30
C MET A 1 18.29 -26.81 8.53
N ALA A 2 19.52 -26.56 9.00
CA ALA A 2 20.05 -25.21 9.22
C ALA A 2 20.11 -24.31 7.96
N THR A 3 20.29 -24.90 6.77
CA THR A 3 20.35 -24.16 5.49
C THR A 3 18.99 -23.61 5.05
N LEU A 4 17.90 -24.32 5.34
CA LEU A 4 16.52 -23.87 5.06
C LEU A 4 16.12 -22.71 5.97
N VAL A 5 16.46 -22.80 7.26
CA VAL A 5 16.23 -21.70 8.22
C VAL A 5 17.01 -20.44 7.81
N LYS A 6 18.24 -20.59 7.31
CA LYS A 6 19.04 -19.48 6.78
C LYS A 6 18.45 -18.85 5.50
N HIS A 7 17.79 -19.63 4.64
CA HIS A 7 17.06 -19.09 3.48
C HIS A 7 15.77 -18.39 3.90
N VAL A 8 14.99 -19.01 4.79
CA VAL A 8 13.72 -18.50 5.33
C VAL A 8 13.87 -17.16 6.05
N LEU A 9 15.01 -16.92 6.70
CA LEU A 9 15.33 -15.68 7.43
C LEU A 9 16.27 -14.76 6.65
N ARG A 10 16.57 -15.06 5.39
CA ARG A 10 17.44 -14.19 4.58
C ARG A 10 16.77 -12.84 4.40
N ARG A 11 17.50 -11.78 4.72
CA ARG A 11 17.14 -10.40 4.41
C ARG A 11 17.97 -9.98 3.21
N LYS A 12 17.36 -9.34 2.22
CA LYS A 12 18.14 -8.65 1.17
C LYS A 12 18.46 -7.24 1.67
N PRO A 13 19.72 -6.82 1.62
CA PRO A 13 20.08 -5.44 1.95
C PRO A 13 19.43 -4.49 0.94
N ALA A 14 18.96 -3.33 1.42
CA ALA A 14 18.22 -2.34 0.62
C ALA A 14 18.96 -1.91 -0.67
N LEU A 15 20.30 -1.86 -0.62
CA LEU A 15 21.16 -1.54 -1.78
C LEU A 15 21.03 -2.56 -2.92
N GLN A 16 20.83 -3.83 -2.60
CA GLN A 16 20.64 -4.87 -3.62
C GLN A 16 19.23 -4.80 -4.23
N ILE A 17 18.23 -4.34 -3.47
CA ILE A 17 16.86 -4.15 -3.96
C ILE A 17 16.80 -2.96 -4.93
N ASP A 18 17.51 -1.87 -4.64
CA ASP A 18 17.67 -0.71 -5.53
C ASP A 18 18.37 -1.11 -6.85
N GLN A 19 19.44 -1.92 -6.77
CA GLN A 19 20.14 -2.44 -7.94
C GLN A 19 19.30 -3.40 -8.80
N GLU A 20 18.50 -4.28 -8.18
CA GLU A 20 17.60 -5.19 -8.91
C GLU A 20 16.43 -4.42 -9.56
N THR A 21 15.92 -3.39 -8.90
CA THR A 21 14.89 -2.49 -9.46
C THR A 21 15.36 -1.81 -10.75
N GLY A 22 16.66 -1.47 -10.85
CA GLY A 22 17.26 -0.94 -12.07
C GLY A 22 17.62 -2.02 -13.11
N ALA A 23 17.96 -3.24 -12.66
CA ALA A 23 18.44 -4.34 -13.51
C ALA A 23 17.33 -5.03 -14.34
N ASP A 24 16.06 -4.96 -13.89
CA ASP A 24 14.92 -5.54 -14.62
C ASP A 24 14.56 -4.77 -15.90
N THR A 25 15.20 -3.62 -16.13
CA THR A 25 15.01 -2.80 -17.33
C THR A 25 16.10 -3.15 -18.34
N ASN A 26 15.79 -4.05 -19.28
CA ASN A 26 16.63 -4.43 -20.42
C ASN A 26 17.03 -3.20 -21.28
N GLY A 27 17.97 -2.38 -20.80
CA GLY A 27 18.56 -1.24 -21.51
C GLY A 27 17.79 0.09 -21.47
N GLY A 28 16.85 0.31 -20.55
CA GLY A 28 16.04 1.53 -20.53
C GLY A 28 15.71 2.06 -19.14
N GLU A 29 16.68 2.59 -18.41
CA GLU A 29 16.43 3.22 -17.12
C GLU A 29 15.44 4.40 -17.27
N LEU A 30 14.36 4.39 -16.48
CA LEU A 30 13.36 5.47 -16.51
C LEU A 30 13.96 6.75 -15.89
N THR A 31 13.81 7.87 -16.60
CA THR A 31 14.20 9.17 -16.04
C THR A 31 13.30 9.54 -14.85
N ARG A 32 13.90 9.92 -13.72
CA ARG A 32 13.18 10.41 -12.54
C ARG A 32 12.60 11.79 -12.83
N SER A 33 11.35 11.82 -13.31
CA SER A 33 10.66 13.06 -13.70
C SER A 33 9.53 13.49 -12.74
N ILE A 34 9.13 12.61 -11.82
CA ILE A 34 7.99 12.86 -10.94
C ILE A 34 8.41 13.72 -9.74
N GLY A 35 7.88 14.94 -9.66
CA GLY A 35 8.11 15.87 -8.56
C GLY A 35 7.15 15.67 -7.38
N LEU A 36 7.37 16.43 -6.29
CA LEU A 36 6.59 16.36 -5.06
C LEU A 36 5.08 16.59 -5.26
N ALA A 37 4.71 17.57 -6.10
CA ALA A 37 3.30 17.87 -6.37
C ALA A 37 2.61 16.72 -7.12
N GLN A 38 3.29 16.10 -8.09
CA GLN A 38 2.76 14.97 -8.86
C GLN A 38 2.63 13.71 -7.99
N LEU A 39 3.62 13.42 -7.14
CA LEU A 39 3.55 12.34 -6.15
C LEU A 39 2.40 12.54 -5.16
N SER A 40 2.21 13.77 -4.68
CA SER A 40 1.11 14.10 -3.75
C SER A 40 -0.25 13.90 -4.42
N MET A 41 -0.42 14.40 -5.65
CA MET A 41 -1.64 14.21 -6.43
C MET A 41 -1.91 12.73 -6.73
N PHE A 42 -0.87 11.95 -7.03
CA PHE A 42 -0.98 10.51 -7.20
C PHE A 42 -1.49 9.82 -5.93
N GLY A 43 -0.94 10.17 -4.76
CA GLY A 43 -1.40 9.63 -3.47
C GLY A 43 -2.86 9.97 -3.15
N ILE A 44 -3.27 11.23 -3.40
CA ILE A 44 -4.67 11.67 -3.21
C ILE A 44 -5.59 10.88 -4.15
N GLY A 45 -5.23 10.77 -5.43
CA GLY A 45 -6.02 10.04 -6.43
C GLY A 45 -6.12 8.53 -6.15
N ALA A 46 -5.06 7.93 -5.60
CA ALA A 46 -5.07 6.52 -5.21
C ALA A 46 -5.92 6.25 -3.95
N THR A 47 -6.12 7.26 -3.09
CA THR A 47 -6.87 7.12 -1.83
C THR A 47 -8.36 7.43 -2.00
N ILE A 48 -8.70 8.45 -2.79
CA ILE A 48 -10.09 8.85 -3.01
C ILE A 48 -10.72 7.91 -4.04
N GLY A 49 -11.61 7.03 -3.59
CA GLY A 49 -12.33 6.09 -4.45
C GLY A 49 -13.76 5.84 -3.99
N THR A 50 -14.36 4.73 -4.44
CA THR A 50 -15.74 4.35 -4.08
C THR A 50 -15.92 4.13 -2.57
N GLY A 51 -14.85 3.79 -1.85
CA GLY A 51 -14.87 3.46 -0.43
C GLY A 51 -15.56 4.51 0.45
N ILE A 52 -15.34 5.81 0.23
CA ILE A 52 -15.96 6.86 1.06
C ILE A 52 -17.48 6.86 0.95
N PHE A 53 -18.02 6.67 -0.25
CA PHE A 53 -19.47 6.68 -0.51
C PHE A 53 -20.17 5.46 0.11
N PHE A 54 -19.51 4.31 0.08
CA PHE A 54 -20.03 3.07 0.67
C PHE A 54 -19.88 3.02 2.19
N VAL A 55 -18.72 3.41 2.70
CA VAL A 55 -18.48 3.41 4.15
C VAL A 55 -19.40 4.42 4.83
N LEU A 56 -19.65 5.60 4.24
CA LEU A 56 -20.63 6.53 4.81
C LEU A 56 -22.04 5.95 4.82
N SER A 57 -22.51 5.34 3.73
CA SER A 57 -23.86 4.80 3.66
C SER A 57 -24.11 3.68 4.68
N GLN A 58 -23.09 2.90 5.02
CA GLN A 58 -23.17 1.86 6.05
C GLN A 58 -22.89 2.36 7.47
N ALA A 59 -21.97 3.31 7.65
CA ALA A 59 -21.55 3.78 8.97
C ALA A 59 -22.51 4.81 9.57
N VAL A 60 -23.14 5.66 8.75
CA VAL A 60 -24.07 6.70 9.23
C VAL A 60 -25.29 6.09 9.93
N PRO A 61 -25.96 5.04 9.42
CA PRO A 61 -27.07 4.40 10.13
C PRO A 61 -26.69 3.80 11.49
N VAL A 62 -25.43 3.37 11.65
CA VAL A 62 -24.94 2.73 12.88
C VAL A 62 -24.46 3.77 13.91
N ALA A 63 -23.67 4.74 13.49
CA ALA A 63 -23.05 5.74 14.38
C ALA A 63 -23.87 7.03 14.52
N GLY A 64 -24.82 7.29 13.62
CA GLY A 64 -25.58 8.53 13.59
C GLY A 64 -24.68 9.76 13.40
N PRO A 65 -25.01 10.92 14.02
CA PRO A 65 -24.18 12.13 13.93
C PRO A 65 -22.74 11.96 14.46
N ALA A 66 -22.50 10.95 15.30
CA ALA A 66 -21.17 10.67 15.85
C ALA A 66 -20.20 10.05 14.83
N VAL A 67 -20.64 9.72 13.60
CA VAL A 67 -19.79 9.21 12.52
C VAL A 67 -18.58 10.12 12.26
N ILE A 68 -18.71 11.43 12.45
CA ILE A 68 -17.63 12.41 12.28
C ILE A 68 -16.49 12.10 13.26
N ILE A 69 -16.80 11.76 14.51
CA ILE A 69 -15.80 11.42 15.53
C ILE A 69 -15.06 10.15 15.11
N SER A 70 -15.77 9.14 14.59
CA SER A 70 -15.15 7.92 14.05
C SER A 70 -14.18 8.22 12.91
N PHE A 71 -14.54 9.12 11.99
CA PHE A 71 -13.65 9.55 10.90
C PHE A 71 -12.44 10.34 11.39
N VAL A 72 -12.58 11.18 12.41
CA VAL A 72 -11.44 11.89 13.02
C VAL A 72 -10.46 10.90 13.64
N VAL A 73 -10.95 9.91 14.39
CA VAL A 73 -10.11 8.87 14.98
C VAL A 73 -9.42 8.04 13.90
N ALA A 74 -10.16 7.61 12.87
CA ALA A 74 -9.59 6.89 11.73
C ALA A 74 -8.51 7.71 11.00
N GLY A 75 -8.74 9.02 10.83
CA GLY A 75 -7.77 9.95 10.24
C GLY A 75 -6.48 10.09 11.05
N ILE A 76 -6.57 10.11 12.38
CA ILE A 76 -5.39 10.13 13.26
C ILE A 76 -4.59 8.83 13.11
N VAL A 77 -5.25 7.67 13.13
CA VAL A 77 -4.60 6.36 12.96
C VAL A 77 -3.94 6.24 11.58
N ALA A 78 -4.64 6.68 10.53
CA ALA A 78 -4.09 6.73 9.18
C ALA A 78 -2.88 7.69 9.08
N GLY A 79 -2.94 8.86 9.72
CA GLY A 79 -1.84 9.82 9.76
C GLY A 79 -0.59 9.28 10.45
N LEU A 80 -0.76 8.61 11.60
CA LEU A 80 0.35 7.93 12.29
C LEU A 80 0.96 6.84 11.41
N THR A 81 0.12 6.06 10.73
CA THR A 81 0.57 5.02 9.79
C THR A 81 1.34 5.64 8.62
N ALA A 82 0.87 6.74 8.05
CA ALA A 82 1.52 7.44 6.95
C ALA A 82 2.93 7.96 7.33
N ILE A 83 3.13 8.43 8.56
CA ILE A 83 4.45 8.86 9.04
C ILE A 83 5.43 7.67 9.09
N CYS A 84 5.00 6.53 9.64
CA CYS A 84 5.84 5.31 9.66
C CYS A 84 6.21 4.86 8.25
N TYR A 85 5.27 4.91 7.30
CA TYR A 85 5.53 4.59 5.91
C TYR A 85 6.45 5.61 5.22
N ALA A 86 6.36 6.90 5.56
CA ALA A 86 7.25 7.93 5.04
C ALA A 86 8.71 7.70 5.48
N GLU A 87 8.93 7.30 6.74
CA GLU A 87 10.27 6.93 7.23
C GLU A 87 10.83 5.69 6.51
N LEU A 88 10.00 4.66 6.33
CA LEU A 88 10.39 3.45 5.60
C LEU A 88 10.70 3.73 4.13
N ALA A 89 9.90 4.57 3.46
CA ALA A 89 10.13 4.96 2.07
C ALA A 89 11.42 5.78 1.91
N GLY A 90 11.78 6.61 2.90
CA GLY A 90 13.06 7.31 2.93
C GLY A 90 14.26 6.40 3.18
N ALA A 91 14.09 5.36 4.00
CA ALA A 91 15.16 4.42 4.35
C ALA A 91 15.42 3.35 3.27
N VAL A 92 14.39 2.94 2.53
CA VAL A 92 14.47 1.91 1.49
C VAL A 92 13.90 2.49 0.18
N PRO A 93 14.71 3.22 -0.60
CA PRO A 93 14.27 3.92 -1.81
C PRO A 93 14.18 2.96 -3.02
N ALA A 94 13.58 1.79 -2.82
CA ALA A 94 13.32 0.83 -3.88
C ALA A 94 11.87 0.96 -4.38
N SER A 95 11.64 0.65 -5.65
CA SER A 95 10.27 0.55 -6.20
C SER A 95 9.59 -0.68 -5.61
N GLY A 96 8.93 -0.51 -4.48
CA GLY A 96 8.26 -1.59 -3.76
C GLY A 96 7.39 -1.07 -2.62
N SER A 97 6.37 -1.85 -2.25
CA SER A 97 5.44 -1.56 -1.15
C SER A 97 5.86 -2.31 0.13
N SER A 98 4.93 -2.57 1.06
CA SER A 98 5.18 -3.22 2.36
C SER A 98 5.93 -4.56 2.28
N TYR A 99 5.80 -5.29 1.17
CA TYR A 99 6.59 -6.50 0.90
C TYR A 99 8.10 -6.22 0.93
N SER A 100 8.56 -5.20 0.21
CA SER A 100 9.98 -4.86 0.12
C SER A 100 10.53 -4.38 1.46
N TYR A 101 9.71 -3.65 2.24
CA TYR A 101 10.08 -3.24 3.60
C TYR A 101 10.20 -4.44 4.54
N ALA A 102 9.25 -5.38 4.50
CA ALA A 102 9.28 -6.60 5.29
C ALA A 102 10.46 -7.50 4.90
N TYR A 103 10.80 -7.57 3.61
CA TYR A 103 11.93 -8.35 3.11
C TYR A 103 13.27 -7.77 3.57
N ALA A 104 13.39 -6.44 3.60
CA ALA A 104 14.58 -5.75 4.10
C ALA A 104 14.75 -5.87 5.63
N THR A 105 13.66 -5.84 6.39
CA THR A 105 13.71 -5.68 7.86
C THR A 105 13.39 -6.94 8.67
N LEU A 106 12.57 -7.88 8.16
CA LEU A 106 12.18 -9.08 8.89
C LEU A 106 12.76 -10.36 8.26
N GLY A 107 12.78 -10.44 6.93
CA GLY A 107 13.31 -11.58 6.17
C GLY A 107 12.27 -12.20 5.22
N GLU A 108 12.67 -13.24 4.51
CA GLU A 108 11.93 -13.79 3.37
C GLU A 108 10.53 -14.36 3.72
N LEU A 109 10.40 -15.15 4.77
CA LEU A 109 9.10 -15.76 5.13
C LEU A 109 8.04 -14.75 5.60
N PRO A 110 8.31 -13.81 6.51
CA PRO A 110 7.35 -12.77 6.85
C PRO A 110 7.06 -11.85 5.65
N ALA A 111 8.06 -11.59 4.79
CA ALA A 111 7.83 -10.85 3.56
C ALA A 111 6.88 -11.58 2.61
N MET A 112 7.07 -12.88 2.38
CA MET A 112 6.17 -13.70 1.56
C MET A 112 4.74 -13.73 2.10
N ALA A 113 4.57 -13.81 3.42
CA ALA A 113 3.26 -13.71 4.04
C ALA A 113 2.60 -12.33 3.77
N VAL A 114 3.35 -11.24 3.95
CA VAL A 114 2.88 -9.87 3.62
C VAL A 114 2.55 -9.75 2.13
N GLY A 115 3.36 -10.31 1.24
CA GLY A 115 3.11 -10.31 -0.20
C GLY A 115 1.81 -11.03 -0.57
N ALA A 116 1.55 -12.20 0.04
CA ALA A 116 0.31 -12.93 -0.16
C ALA A 116 -0.92 -12.15 0.37
N CYS A 117 -0.81 -11.53 1.55
CA CYS A 117 -1.86 -10.67 2.10
C CYS A 117 -2.13 -9.45 1.21
N LEU A 118 -1.09 -8.77 0.72
CA LEU A 118 -1.23 -7.63 -0.19
C LEU A 118 -1.94 -8.05 -1.48
N LEU A 119 -1.56 -9.19 -2.07
CA LEU A 119 -2.18 -9.65 -3.31
C LEU A 119 -3.68 -9.92 -3.13
N LEU A 120 -4.07 -10.52 -2.00
CA LEU A 120 -5.48 -10.70 -1.65
C LEU A 120 -6.19 -9.37 -1.38
N GLU A 121 -5.56 -8.46 -0.65
CA GLU A 121 -6.10 -7.14 -0.32
C GLU A 121 -6.37 -6.31 -1.59
N TYR A 122 -5.41 -6.23 -2.51
CA TYR A 122 -5.59 -5.55 -3.79
C TYR A 122 -6.67 -6.22 -4.65
N GLY A 123 -6.75 -7.56 -4.65
CA GLY A 123 -7.79 -8.29 -5.36
C GLY A 123 -9.20 -7.98 -4.84
N VAL A 124 -9.38 -8.02 -3.51
CA VAL A 124 -10.66 -7.68 -2.87
C VAL A 124 -11.00 -6.20 -3.06
N SER A 125 -10.01 -5.31 -2.94
CA SER A 125 -10.18 -3.88 -3.15
C SER A 125 -10.62 -3.57 -4.58
N ALA A 126 -9.97 -4.14 -5.60
CA ALA A 126 -10.36 -3.96 -7.00
C ALA A 126 -11.78 -4.49 -7.29
N ALA A 127 -12.15 -5.63 -6.72
CA ALA A 127 -13.50 -6.16 -6.81
C ALA A 127 -14.53 -5.23 -6.16
N ALA A 128 -14.25 -4.73 -4.95
CA ALA A 128 -15.12 -3.80 -4.23
C ALA A 128 -15.29 -2.48 -4.98
N VAL A 129 -14.23 -1.94 -5.59
CA VAL A 129 -14.29 -0.73 -6.42
C VAL A 129 -15.14 -0.97 -7.66
N SER A 130 -14.97 -2.11 -8.33
CA SER A 130 -15.73 -2.46 -9.54
C SER A 130 -17.23 -2.60 -9.25
N VAL A 131 -17.60 -3.26 -8.15
CA VAL A 131 -18.99 -3.36 -7.68
C VAL A 131 -19.54 -1.98 -7.29
N GLY A 132 -18.73 -1.18 -6.60
CA GLY A 132 -19.15 0.15 -6.19
C GLY A 132 -19.47 1.07 -7.36
N TRP A 133 -18.66 1.00 -8.42
CA TRP A 133 -18.89 1.78 -9.63
C TRP A 133 -20.08 1.27 -10.45
N SER A 134 -20.26 -0.06 -10.57
CA SER A 134 -21.39 -0.62 -11.30
C SER A 134 -22.74 -0.29 -10.66
N GLN A 135 -22.81 -0.24 -9.32
CA GLN A 135 -24.01 0.20 -8.62
C GLN A 135 -24.33 1.67 -8.88
N TYR A 136 -23.30 2.53 -8.91
CA TYR A 136 -23.49 3.95 -9.22
C TYR A 136 -24.02 4.13 -10.65
N LEU A 137 -23.45 3.41 -11.63
CA LEU A 137 -23.96 3.41 -12.99
C LEU A 137 -25.39 2.89 -13.11
N ASN A 138 -25.76 1.86 -12.36
CA ASN A 138 -27.10 1.28 -12.43
C ASN A 138 -28.17 2.18 -11.79
N GLN A 139 -27.77 3.18 -11.01
CA GLN A 139 -28.66 4.20 -10.44
C GLN A 139 -28.78 5.46 -11.32
N LEU A 140 -27.95 5.58 -12.37
CA LEU A 140 -28.04 6.60 -13.42
C LEU A 140 -29.08 6.21 -14.48
#